data_AF-A0A2V1D6P4-F1
#
_entry.id   AF-A0A2V1D6P4-F1
#
_cell.length_a   1.000
_cell.length_b   1.000
_cell.length_c   1.000
_cell.angle_alpha   90.00
_cell.angle_beta   90.00
_cell.angle_gamma   90.00
#
_symmetry.space_group_name_H-M   'P 1'
#
loop_
_entity.id
_entity.type
_entity.pdbx_description
1 polymer ?
#
loop_
_entity_poly.entity_id
_entity_poly.type
_entity_poly.pdbx_seq_one_letter_code
_entity_poly.pdbx_strand_id
1 'polypeptide(L)' 'CDKVYTRKENLDAHYRSHTGERPWACQKCGKAFARKGEAHRHEKTCGVTDKDLYLCIHCGKGLTKPDGLKRHQ' A
#
# COMPACT_ATOMS: atom_id res chain seq x y z
N CYS A 1 10.76 -13.02 19.34
CA CYS A 1 11.45 -11.75 19.08
C CYS A 1 10.95 -10.71 20.08
N ASP A 2 11.80 -9.76 20.47
CA ASP A 2 11.53 -8.88 21.62
C ASP A 2 11.11 -7.46 21.21
N LYS A 3 10.33 -7.35 20.12
CA LYS A 3 9.81 -6.07 19.65
C LYS A 3 8.60 -5.66 20.48
N VAL A 4 8.64 -4.43 21.00
CA VAL A 4 7.57 -3.85 21.81
C VAL A 4 6.82 -2.80 20.99
N TYR A 5 5.50 -2.75 21.15
CA TYR A 5 4.62 -1.83 20.46
C TYR A 5 3.70 -1.11 21.46
N THR A 6 3.51 0.18 21.27
CA THR A 6 2.63 1.01 22.12
C THR A 6 1.15 0.89 21.76
N ARG A 7 0.82 0.32 20.59
CA ARG A 7 -0.56 0.13 20.12
C ARG A 7 -0.82 -1.32 19.78
N LYS A 8 -1.97 -1.85 20.22
CA LYS A 8 -2.42 -3.22 19.94
C LYS A 8 -2.44 -3.53 18.44
N GLU A 9 -2.97 -2.62 17.62
CA GLU A 9 -3.03 -2.80 16.16
C GLU A 9 -1.66 -3.09 15.52
N ASN A 10 -0.59 -2.48 16.06
CA ASN A 10 0.77 -2.66 15.57
C ASN A 10 1.37 -3.98 16.03
N LEU A 11 1.08 -4.37 17.28
CA LEU A 11 1.47 -5.67 17.82
C LEU A 11 0.77 -6.81 17.06
N ASP A 12 -0.53 -6.72 16.82
CA ASP A 12 -1.30 -7.73 16.08
C ASP A 12 -0.76 -7.87 14.65
N ALA A 13 -0.52 -6.75 13.97
CA ALA A 13 0.07 -6.77 12.64
C ALA A 13 1.50 -7.33 12.62
N HIS A 14 2.28 -7.07 13.67
CA HIS A 14 3.59 -7.68 13.83
C HIS A 14 3.47 -9.19 14.05
N TYR A 15 2.54 -9.65 14.88
CA TYR A 15 2.32 -11.07 15.13
C TYR A 15 1.96 -11.82 13.84
N ARG A 16 1.12 -11.22 12.99
CA ARG A 16 0.82 -11.71 11.64
C ARG A 16 2.05 -11.88 10.73
N SER A 17 3.16 -11.18 11.01
CA SER A 17 4.41 -11.39 10.25
C SER A 17 5.12 -12.69 10.61
N HIS A 18 4.86 -13.25 11.79
CA HIS A 18 5.34 -14.57 12.18
C HIS A 18 4.42 -15.68 11.69
N THR A 19 3.09 -15.49 11.79
CA THR A 19 2.11 -16.52 11.39
C THR A 19 1.85 -16.55 9.89
N GLY A 20 2.19 -15.48 9.18
CA GLY A 20 1.89 -15.33 7.75
C GLY A 20 0.43 -14.96 7.47
N GLU A 21 -0.40 -14.77 8.49
CA GLU A 21 -1.81 -14.40 8.32
C GLU A 21 -1.97 -13.04 7.62
N ARG A 22 -2.81 -13.01 6.59
CA ARG A 22 -3.12 -11.81 5.81
C ARG A 22 -4.63 -11.68 5.61
N PRO A 23 -5.36 -11.21 6.63
CA PRO A 23 -6.83 -11.20 6.59
C PRO A 23 -7.42 -10.22 5.56
N TRP A 24 -6.61 -9.27 5.08
CA TRP A 24 -7.10 -8.17 4.25
C TRP A 24 -6.79 -8.43 2.78
N ALA A 25 -7.70 -9.11 2.08
CA ALA A 25 -7.56 -9.43 0.66
C ALA A 25 -8.18 -8.36 -0.25
N CYS A 26 -7.47 -7.98 -1.31
CA CYS A 26 -8.00 -7.13 -2.36
C CYS A 26 -8.96 -7.92 -3.25
N GLN A 27 -10.21 -7.46 -3.36
CA GLN A 27 -11.23 -8.14 -4.17
C GLN A 27 -10.94 -8.10 -5.68
N LYS A 28 -10.12 -7.15 -6.14
CA LYS A 28 -9.79 -6.99 -7.57
C LYS A 28 -8.69 -7.94 -8.05
N CYS A 29 -7.63 -8.14 -7.27
CA CYS A 29 -6.46 -8.93 -7.68
C CYS A 29 -6.12 -10.10 -6.73
N GLY A 30 -6.89 -10.31 -5.67
CA GLY A 30 -6.66 -11.37 -4.68
C GLY A 30 -5.48 -11.13 -3.74
N LYS A 31 -4.69 -10.07 -3.93
CA LYS A 31 -3.51 -9.79 -3.09
C LYS A 31 -3.91 -9.51 -1.65
N ALA A 32 -3.30 -10.23 -0.71
CA ALA A 32 -3.61 -10.13 0.72
C ALA A 32 -2.53 -9.39 1.53
N PHE A 33 -2.98 -8.66 2.56
CA PHE A 33 -2.16 -7.81 3.42
C PHE A 33 -2.38 -8.14 4.90
N ALA A 34 -1.35 -7.91 5.72
CA ALA A 34 -1.41 -8.09 7.17
C ALA A 34 -2.11 -6.91 7.89
N ARG A 35 -2.16 -5.73 7.24
CA ARG A 35 -2.76 -4.49 7.77
C ARG A 35 -3.88 -3.98 6.87
N LYS A 36 -4.98 -3.51 7.49
CA LYS A 36 -6.12 -2.89 6.80
C LYS A 36 -5.71 -1.66 5.99
N GLY A 37 -4.87 -0.79 6.55
CA GLY A 37 -4.41 0.42 5.88
C GLY A 37 -3.59 0.14 4.61
N GLU A 38 -2.82 -0.96 4.60
CA GLU A 38 -2.05 -1.39 3.43
C GLU A 38 -2.98 -1.89 2.32
N ALA A 39 -3.96 -2.74 2.66
CA ALA A 39 -4.97 -3.21 1.73
C ALA A 39 -5.77 -2.05 1.11
N HIS A 40 -6.25 -1.11 1.95
CA HIS A 40 -6.99 0.06 1.47
C HIS A 40 -6.13 0.96 0.58
N ARG A 41 -4.84 1.18 0.89
CA ARG A 41 -3.95 1.93 0.01
C ARG A 41 -3.75 1.21 -1.32
N HIS A 42 -3.55 -0.10 -1.28
CA HIS A 42 -3.39 -0.90 -2.48
C HIS A 42 -4.66 -0.91 -3.34
N GLU A 43 -5.86 -0.97 -2.75
CA GLU A 43 -7.12 -0.97 -3.48
C GLU A 43 -7.27 0.23 -4.41
N LYS A 44 -6.77 1.40 -3.97
CA LYS A 44 -6.73 2.63 -4.78
C LYS A 44 -5.76 2.56 -5.95
N THR A 45 -4.71 1.75 -5.83
CA THR A 45 -3.71 1.56 -6.89
C THR A 45 -3.91 0.25 -7.66
N CYS A 46 -4.90 -0.55 -7.28
CA CYS A 46 -5.12 -1.86 -7.86
C CYS A 46 -5.85 -1.72 -9.19
N GLY A 47 -5.17 -2.08 -10.28
CA GLY A 47 -5.66 -1.94 -11.65
C GLY A 47 -5.34 -0.59 -12.30
N VAL A 48 -4.50 0.24 -11.67
CA VAL A 48 -4.01 1.49 -12.28
C VAL A 48 -3.12 1.15 -13.47
N THR A 49 -3.46 1.69 -14.63
CA THR A 49 -2.68 1.60 -15.88
C THR A 49 -1.88 2.88 -16.12
N ASP A 50 -0.98 2.90 -17.10
CA ASP A 50 -0.22 4.11 -17.46
C ASP A 50 -1.10 5.33 -17.77
N LYS A 51 -2.33 5.11 -18.26
CA LYS A 51 -3.30 6.17 -18.54
C LYS A 51 -3.90 6.79 -17.28
N ASP A 52 -3.85 6.07 -16.17
CA ASP A 52 -4.36 6.51 -14.86
C ASP A 52 -3.28 7.21 -14.01
N LEU A 53 -2.05 7.32 -14.54
CA LEU A 53 -0.93 7.96 -13.87
C LEU A 53 -0.81 9.45 -14.22
N TYR A 54 -0.29 10.20 -13.25
CA TYR A 54 0.15 11.58 -13.44
C TYR A 54 1.57 11.59 -13.99
N LEU A 55 1.74 12.02 -15.24
CA LEU A 55 3.02 12.01 -15.95
C LEU A 55 3.82 13.29 -15.68
N CYS A 56 5.11 13.13 -15.37
CA CYS A 56 6.05 14.25 -15.34
C CYS A 56 6.43 14.66 -16.76
N ILE A 57 6.22 15.93 -17.10
CA ILE A 57 6.52 16.44 -18.46
C ILE A 57 8.02 16.46 -18.80
N HIS A 58 8.90 16.51 -17.79
CA HIS A 58 10.34 16.60 -18.01
C HIS A 58 11.02 15.24 -18.21
N CYS A 59 10.51 14.18 -17.57
CA CYS A 59 11.15 12.85 -17.60
C CYS A 59 10.20 11.69 -17.95
N GLY A 60 8.90 11.97 -18.15
CA GLY A 60 7.89 10.95 -18.48
C GLY A 60 7.48 10.04 -17.32
N LYS A 61 7.98 10.26 -16.11
CA LYS A 61 7.69 9.38 -14.96
C LYS A 61 6.22 9.45 -14.57
N GLY A 62 5.55 8.29 -14.51
CA GLY A 62 4.17 8.17 -14.03
C GLY A 62 4.07 7.99 -12.51
N LEU A 63 3.24 8.81 -11.88
CA LEU A 63 2.95 8.76 -10.44
C LEU A 63 1.48 8.47 -10.20
N THR A 64 1.18 7.73 -9.13
CA THR A 64 -0.20 7.32 -8.79
C THR A 64 -0.99 8.39 -8.05
N LYS A 65 -0.35 9.51 -7.67
CA LYS A 65 -0.95 10.59 -6.89
C LYS A 65 -0.46 11.97 -7.35
N PRO A 66 -1.33 12.99 -7.36
CA PRO A 66 -0.96 14.34 -7.80
C PRO A 66 0.06 15.00 -6.87
N ASP A 67 -0.06 14.83 -5.54
CA ASP A 67 0.95 15.36 -4.61
C ASP A 67 2.32 14.69 -4.76
N GLY A 68 2.33 13.44 -5.26
CA GLY A 68 3.56 12.77 -5.64
C GLY A 68 4.25 13.48 -6.80
N LEU A 69 3.47 13.89 -7.81
CA LEU A 69 3.98 14.64 -8.96
C LEU A 69 4.44 16.04 -8.55
N LYS A 70 3.67 16.76 -7.72
CA LYS A 70 4.06 18.09 -7.22
C LYS A 70 5.39 18.11 -6.47
N ARG A 71 5.69 17.07 -5.68
CA ARG A 71 6.97 16.94 -4.97
C ARG A 71 8.10 16.45 -5.88
N HIS A 72 7.77 15.88 -7.03
CA HIS A 72 8.73 15.36 -7.98
C HIS A 72 9.18 16.40 -9.00
N GLN A 73 8.32 17.37 -9.32
CA GLN A 73 8.61 18.56 -10.11
C GLN A 73 9.38 19.58 -9.27
#